data_AF-A0A847W9F3-F1
#
_entry.id   AF-A0A847W9F3-F1
#
_cell.length_a   1.000
_cell.length_b   1.000
_cell.length_c   1.000
_cell.angle_alpha   90.00
_cell.angle_beta   90.00
_cell.angle_gamma   90.00
#
_symmetry.space_group_name_H-M   'P 1'
#
loop_
_entity.id
_entity.type
_entity.pdbx_description
1 polymer ?
#
loop_
_entity_poly.entity_id
_entity_poly.type
_entity_poly.pdbx_seq_one_letter_code
_entity_poly.pdbx_strand_id
1 'polypeptide(L)'
;ESPFYPNDAAAMQRAHKRIVESFPISRVYQAHIPTYPSGHWLFGFASKKYHPLEDLQVARWNSLNIRTDYYTTKLHEGCFYIPAYVERMLRDVE
;
A
#
# COMPACT_ATOMS: atom_id res chain seq x y z
N GLU A 1 0.28 6.23 6.98
CA GLU A 1 -0.56 6.94 7.97
C GLU A 1 -1.98 6.42 7.91
N SER A 2 -2.73 6.50 9.00
CA SER A 2 -4.14 6.05 9.05
C SER A 2 -5.05 7.00 8.25
N PRO A 3 -6.00 6.48 7.45
CA PRO A 3 -7.00 7.30 6.77
C PRO A 3 -8.18 7.68 7.70
N PHE A 4 -8.22 7.16 8.94
CA PHE A 4 -9.34 7.34 9.85
C PHE A 4 -9.28 8.66 10.63
N TYR A 5 -8.09 9.12 11.01
CA TYR A 5 -7.92 10.34 11.79
C TYR A 5 -7.64 11.53 10.87
N PRO A 6 -8.31 12.69 11.02
CA PRO A 6 -8.17 13.80 10.07
C PRO A 6 -6.74 14.30 9.85
N ASN A 7 -5.95 14.39 10.92
CA ASN A 7 -4.56 14.83 10.83
C ASN A 7 -3.69 13.81 10.07
N ASP A 8 -3.90 12.53 10.32
CA ASP A 8 -3.19 11.42 9.68
C ASP A 8 -3.59 11.30 8.20
N ALA A 9 -4.87 11.47 7.89
CA ALA A 9 -5.39 11.47 6.52
C ALA A 9 -4.80 12.63 5.70
N ALA A 10 -4.71 13.84 6.28
CA ALA A 10 -4.06 14.97 5.62
C ALA A 10 -2.55 14.72 5.41
N ALA A 11 -1.88 14.07 6.36
CA ALA A 11 -0.48 13.69 6.22
C ALA A 11 -0.28 12.63 5.12
N MET A 12 -1.14 11.60 5.08
CA MET A 12 -1.18 10.58 4.04
C MET A 12 -1.30 11.20 2.65
N GLN A 13 -2.28 12.09 2.45
CA GLN A 13 -2.52 12.76 1.17
C GLN A 13 -1.30 13.56 0.69
N ARG A 14 -0.68 14.34 1.57
CA ARG A 14 0.55 15.10 1.23
C ARG A 14 1.71 14.19 0.84
N ALA A 15 1.88 13.07 1.55
CA ALA A 15 2.92 12.10 1.23
C ALA A 15 2.67 11.43 -0.13
N HIS A 16 1.43 11.01 -0.40
CA HIS A 16 1.04 10.40 -1.68
C HIS A 16 1.32 11.32 -2.85
N LYS A 17 0.85 12.58 -2.78
CA LYS A 17 1.06 13.58 -3.83
C LYS A 17 2.52 13.73 -4.24
N ARG A 18 3.42 13.88 -3.27
CA ARG A 18 4.87 14.04 -3.51
C ARG A 18 5.50 12.82 -4.20
N ILE A 19 5.02 11.63 -3.86
CA ILE A 19 5.51 10.38 -4.44
C ILE A 19 5.05 10.25 -5.89
N VAL A 20 3.78 10.54 -6.17
CA VAL A 20 3.19 10.50 -7.53
C VAL A 20 3.91 11.45 -8.47
N GLU A 21 4.27 12.65 -8.01
CA GLU A 21 5.03 13.64 -8.79
C GLU A 21 6.46 13.15 -9.15
N SER A 22 7.03 12.21 -8.39
CA SER A 22 8.42 11.76 -8.52
C SER A 22 8.59 10.40 -9.20
N PHE A 23 7.56 9.55 -9.15
CA PHE A 23 7.62 8.16 -9.60
C PHE A 23 6.45 7.83 -10.54
N PRO A 24 6.72 7.27 -11.75
CA PRO A 24 5.66 6.95 -12.70
C PRO A 24 4.74 5.81 -12.21
N ILE A 25 5.21 5.00 -11.26
CA ILE A 25 4.41 3.97 -10.60
C ILE A 25 4.32 4.34 -9.13
N SER A 26 3.16 4.81 -8.71
CA SER A 26 2.82 5.05 -7.30
C SER A 26 1.54 4.29 -6.96
N ARG A 27 1.56 3.53 -5.87
CA ARG A 27 0.42 2.76 -5.34
C ARG A 27 0.39 2.87 -3.84
N VAL A 28 -0.80 2.74 -3.26
CA VAL A 28 -0.98 2.61 -1.81
C VAL A 28 -1.41 1.19 -1.50
N TYR A 29 -0.85 0.63 -0.43
CA TYR A 29 -1.30 -0.66 0.13
C TYR A 29 -1.58 -0.55 1.61
N GLN A 30 -2.39 -1.47 2.12
CA GLN A 30 -2.87 -1.48 3.49
C GLN A 30 -2.37 -2.67 4.30
N ALA A 31 -2.14 -2.48 5.59
CA ALA A 31 -1.91 -3.57 6.53
C ALA A 31 -2.76 -3.39 7.79
N HIS A 32 -3.10 -4.52 8.40
CA HIS A 32 -3.76 -4.56 9.69
C HIS A 32 -2.71 -4.70 10.79
N ILE A 33 -2.55 -3.66 11.61
CA ILE A 33 -1.53 -3.57 12.67
C ILE A 33 -2.24 -3.12 13.95
N PRO A 34 -2.71 -4.04 14.81
CA PRO A 34 -3.62 -3.70 15.93
C PRO A 34 -3.07 -2.69 16.94
N THR A 35 -1.76 -2.60 17.07
CA THR A 35 -1.09 -1.68 17.99
C THR A 35 -0.91 -0.27 17.42
N TYR A 36 -1.19 -0.05 16.13
CA TYR A 36 -1.18 1.26 15.51
C TYR A 36 -2.56 1.91 15.60
N PRO A 37 -2.65 3.26 15.60
CA PRO A 37 -3.92 3.96 15.60
C PRO A 37 -4.88 3.39 14.52
N SER A 38 -6.15 3.19 14.92
CA SER A 38 -7.23 2.53 14.16
C SER A 38 -7.00 1.09 13.68
N GLY A 39 -5.84 0.48 13.92
CA GLY A 39 -5.51 -0.86 13.43
C GLY A 39 -5.34 -0.97 11.91
N HIS A 40 -5.67 0.07 11.15
CA HIS A 40 -5.70 0.13 9.69
C HIS A 40 -4.67 1.14 9.20
N TRP A 41 -3.57 0.64 8.63
CA TRP A 41 -2.43 1.47 8.24
C TRP A 41 -2.17 1.42 6.75
N LEU A 42 -1.88 2.58 6.16
CA LEU A 42 -1.55 2.71 4.73
C LEU A 42 -0.06 3.02 4.53
N PHE A 43 0.49 2.42 3.48
CA PHE A 43 1.87 2.53 3.06
C PHE A 43 1.94 2.90 1.58
N GLY A 44 2.94 3.71 1.21
CA GLY A 44 3.23 4.05 -0.19
C GLY A 44 4.21 3.05 -0.82
N PHE A 45 3.89 2.60 -2.02
CA PHE A 45 4.78 1.91 -2.94
C PHE A 45 5.12 2.85 -4.10
N ALA A 46 6.42 2.99 -4.40
CA ALA A 46 6.91 3.87 -5.45
C ALA A 46 7.97 3.15 -6.28
N SER A 47 7.88 3.26 -7.61
CA SER A 47 8.78 2.56 -8.52
C SER A 47 8.93 3.30 -9.85
N LYS A 48 10.08 3.11 -10.48
CA LYS A 48 10.36 3.60 -11.84
C LYS A 48 10.22 2.51 -12.91
N LYS A 49 10.02 1.25 -12.50
CA LYS A 49 10.07 0.09 -13.40
C LYS A 49 9.03 -0.98 -13.06
N TYR A 50 9.03 -1.46 -11.83
CA TYR A 50 8.21 -2.59 -11.42
C TYR A 50 6.85 -2.15 -10.87
N HIS A 51 5.77 -2.70 -11.42
CA HIS A 51 4.43 -2.62 -10.87
C HIS A 51 4.24 -3.69 -9.79
N PRO A 52 3.68 -3.35 -8.61
CA PRO A 52 3.70 -4.26 -7.46
C PRO A 52 2.84 -5.51 -7.64
N LEU A 53 1.87 -5.47 -8.56
CA LEU A 53 0.99 -6.61 -8.87
C LEU A 53 1.39 -7.32 -10.16
N GLU A 54 1.86 -6.61 -11.18
CA GLU A 54 2.11 -7.20 -12.51
C GLU A 54 3.49 -7.86 -12.56
N ASP A 55 4.47 -7.33 -11.82
CA ASP A 55 5.82 -7.87 -11.75
C ASP A 55 6.05 -8.80 -10.55
N LEU A 56 4.99 -9.20 -9.83
CA LEU A 56 5.10 -10.12 -8.70
C LEU A 56 5.48 -11.52 -9.19
N GLN A 57 6.69 -11.98 -8.85
CA GLN A 57 7.20 -13.31 -9.22
C GLN A 57 6.73 -14.39 -8.23
N VAL A 58 5.42 -14.68 -8.22
CA VAL A 58 4.78 -15.61 -7.26
C VAL A 58 5.46 -16.97 -7.22
N ALA A 59 5.70 -17.60 -8.37
CA ALA A 59 6.30 -18.93 -8.43
C ALA A 59 7.71 -18.97 -7.85
N ARG A 60 8.52 -17.95 -8.16
CA ARG A 60 9.89 -17.80 -7.64
C ARG A 60 9.88 -17.55 -6.14
N TRP A 61 8.99 -16.68 -5.64
CA TRP A 61 8.88 -16.42 -4.20
C TRP A 61 8.51 -17.70 -3.44
N ASN A 62 7.48 -18.40 -3.91
CA ASN A 62 7.00 -19.62 -3.25
C ASN A 62 8.05 -20.75 -3.28
N SER A 63 8.90 -20.84 -4.32
CA SER A 63 9.96 -21.85 -4.38
C SER A 63 11.08 -21.64 -3.36
N LEU A 64 11.18 -20.46 -2.73
CA LEU A 64 12.15 -20.18 -1.67
C LEU A 64 11.79 -20.86 -0.34
N ASN A 65 10.55 -21.34 -0.18
CA ASN A 65 10.06 -21.99 1.05
C ASN A 65 10.34 -21.18 2.34
N ILE A 66 10.28 -19.86 2.26
CA ILE A 66 10.45 -18.97 3.42
C ILE A 66 9.20 -19.03 4.27
N ARG A 67 9.36 -19.39 5.55
CA ARG A 67 8.28 -19.33 6.53
C ARG A 67 8.01 -17.88 6.93
N THR A 68 6.76 -17.47 6.84
CA THR A 68 6.28 -16.14 7.21
C THR A 68 5.04 -16.27 8.11
N ASP A 69 4.92 -15.39 9.10
CA ASP A 69 3.77 -15.40 10.03
C ASP A 69 2.65 -14.42 9.62
N TYR A 70 2.88 -13.62 8.58
CA TYR A 70 1.91 -12.62 8.09
C TYR A 70 1.85 -12.58 6.56
N TYR A 71 2.99 -12.32 5.91
CA TYR A 71 3.04 -12.18 4.46
C TYR A 71 2.70 -13.49 3.73
N THR A 72 1.85 -13.39 2.71
CA THR A 72 1.68 -14.43 1.68
C THR A 72 1.57 -13.72 0.34
N THR A 73 1.82 -14.42 -0.78
CA THR A 73 1.63 -13.84 -2.12
C THR A 73 0.18 -13.44 -2.40
N LYS A 74 -0.80 -14.14 -1.79
CA LYS A 74 -2.21 -13.74 -1.82
C LYS A 74 -2.48 -12.46 -1.03
N LEU A 75 -1.87 -12.34 0.16
CA LEU A 75 -2.00 -11.13 0.98
C LEU A 75 -1.33 -9.93 0.31
N HIS A 76 -0.21 -10.16 -0.39
CA HIS A 76 0.45 -9.14 -1.21
C HIS A 76 -0.51 -8.56 -2.24
N GLU A 77 -1.23 -9.38 -3.00
CA GLU A 77 -2.22 -8.87 -3.95
C GLU A 77 -3.37 -8.16 -3.21
N GLY A 78 -3.90 -8.83 -2.18
CA GLY A 78 -5.00 -8.34 -1.34
C GLY A 78 -4.75 -6.95 -0.73
N CYS A 79 -3.51 -6.65 -0.35
CA CYS A 79 -3.20 -5.40 0.34
C CYS A 79 -3.26 -4.16 -0.57
N PHE A 80 -3.21 -4.32 -1.89
CA PHE A 80 -3.39 -3.21 -2.85
C PHE A 80 -4.87 -2.93 -3.19
N TYR A 81 -5.80 -3.79 -2.75
CA TYR A 81 -7.24 -3.54 -2.87
C TYR A 81 -7.74 -2.81 -1.62
N ILE A 82 -7.86 -1.49 -1.73
CA ILE A 82 -8.19 -0.60 -0.62
C ILE A 82 -9.68 -0.21 -0.62
N PRO A 83 -10.26 0.19 0.52
CA PRO A 83 -11.64 0.64 0.59
C PRO A 83 -11.93 1.85 -0.31
N ALA A 84 -13.14 1.90 -0.88
CA ALA A 84 -13.54 2.95 -1.83
C ALA A 84 -13.40 4.39 -1.30
N TYR A 85 -13.54 4.62 0.01
CA TYR A 85 -13.34 5.96 0.57
C TYR A 85 -11.87 6.41 0.53
N VAL A 86 -10.94 5.46 0.73
CA VAL A 86 -9.50 5.72 0.63
C VAL A 86 -9.13 5.99 -0.83
N GLU A 87 -9.68 5.22 -1.78
CA GLU A 87 -9.44 5.47 -3.20
C GLU A 87 -9.83 6.90 -3.60
N ARG A 88 -11.00 7.38 -3.15
CA ARG A 88 -11.42 8.76 -3.41
C ARG A 88 -10.44 9.78 -2.81
N MET A 89 -10.05 9.60 -1.55
CA MET A 89 -9.09 10.49 -0.89
C MET A 89 -7.73 10.57 -1.60
N LEU A 90 -7.27 9.48 -2.21
CA LEU A 90 -6.02 9.43 -2.95
C LEU A 90 -6.16 10.06 -4.34
N ARG A 91 -7.25 9.79 -5.06
CA ARG A 91 -7.52 10.40 -6.38
C ARG A 91 -7.60 11.92 -6.33
N ASP A 92 -8.11 12.48 -5.23
CA ASP A 92 -8.21 13.94 -5.06
C ASP A 92 -6.84 14.64 -4.96
N VAL A 93 -5.75 13.89 -4.81
CA VAL A 93 -4.38 14.42 -4.63
C VAL A 93 -3.33 13.87 -5.59
N GLU A 94 -3.74 13.02 -6.52
CA GLU A 94 -2.96 12.59 -7.71
C GLU A 94 -3.04 13.66 -8.81
#